data_AF-A0A1X0K5V3-F1
#
_entry.id   AF-A0A1X0K5V3-F1
#
_cell.length_a   1.000
_cell.length_b   1.000
_cell.length_c   1.000
_cell.angle_alpha   90.00
_cell.angle_beta   90.00
_cell.angle_gamma   90.00
#
_symmetry.space_group_name_H-M   'P 1'
#
loop_
_entity.id
_entity.type
_entity.pdbx_description
1 polymer ?
#
loop_
_entity_poly.entity_id
_entity_poly.type
_entity_poly.pdbx_seq_one_letter_code
_entity_poly.pdbx_strand_id
1 'polypeptide(L)' 'MSDDGADLHVRQNPSKRTGDVQIADFTLLVRVPSQPAAVRAYTDAESDEAAHYAADVGGVVVPLPLPPPDGGFVDSPLRQ' A
#
# COMPACT_ATOMS: atom_id res chain seq x y z
N MET A 1 -30.18 -13.86 16.25
CA MET A 1 -30.06 -13.38 14.86
C MET A 1 -29.60 -11.93 14.90
N SER A 2 -28.63 -11.60 14.03
CA SER A 2 -28.11 -10.27 13.61
C SER A 2 -27.43 -9.40 14.66
N ASP A 3 -26.10 -9.22 14.63
CA ASP A 3 -25.21 -8.51 13.67
C ASP A 3 -24.96 -7.08 14.15
N ASP A 4 -23.74 -6.84 14.64
CA ASP A 4 -23.14 -5.50 14.73
C ASP A 4 -21.63 -5.71 14.89
N GLY A 5 -21.00 -6.21 13.82
CA GLY A 5 -19.56 -6.22 13.66
C GLY A 5 -19.08 -4.78 13.51
N ALA A 6 -18.89 -4.11 14.65
CA ALA A 6 -18.31 -2.78 14.73
C ALA A 6 -16.96 -2.81 14.01
N ASP A 7 -17.00 -2.31 12.78
CA ASP A 7 -15.89 -2.28 11.87
C ASP A 7 -14.77 -1.43 12.49
N LEU A 8 -13.73 -2.09 12.98
CA LEU A 8 -12.54 -1.51 13.58
C LEU A 8 -11.69 -0.84 12.49
N HIS A 9 -12.23 0.18 11.80
CA HIS A 9 -11.49 1.04 10.91
C HIS A 9 -10.48 1.85 11.73
N VAL A 10 -9.27 1.29 11.89
CA VAL A 10 -8.13 2.01 12.44
C VAL A 10 -7.69 3.03 11.39
N ARG A 11 -8.17 4.27 11.52
CA ARG A 11 -7.58 5.40 10.81
C ARG A 11 -6.19 5.65 11.38
N GLN A 12 -5.16 5.18 10.68
CA GLN A 12 -3.79 5.64 10.94
C GLN A 12 -3.70 7.10 10.51
N ASN A 13 -3.80 8.02 11.47
CA ASN A 13 -3.45 9.40 11.24
C ASN A 13 -2.01 9.46 10.68
N PRO A 14 -1.72 10.35 9.73
CA PRO A 14 -0.37 10.54 9.22
C PRO A 14 0.50 10.95 10.42
N SER A 15 1.22 9.96 10.96
CA SER A 15 2.24 10.21 11.96
C SER A 15 3.24 11.11 11.26
N LYS A 16 3.56 12.26 11.87
CA LYS A 16 4.55 13.23 11.39
C LYS A 16 5.87 12.52 11.09
N ARG A 17 5.99 11.90 9.92
CA ARG A 17 7.25 11.44 9.37
C ARG A 17 7.95 12.70 8.89
N THR A 18 9.19 12.81 9.34
CA THR A 18 10.19 13.80 8.93
C THR A 18 10.10 14.08 7.44
N GLY A 19 9.81 15.33 7.07
CA GLY A 19 9.86 15.80 5.69
C GLY A 19 8.48 15.98 5.05
N ASP A 20 8.41 16.99 4.18
CA ASP A 20 7.30 17.23 3.25
C ASP A 20 7.26 16.08 2.20
N VAL A 21 7.02 14.85 2.65
CA VAL A 21 6.89 13.68 1.77
C VAL A 21 5.50 13.72 1.18
N GLN A 22 5.44 13.94 -0.13
CA GLN A 22 4.21 14.02 -0.88
C GLN A 22 3.75 12.62 -1.25
N ILE A 23 2.44 12.46 -1.46
CA ILE A 23 1.86 11.18 -1.89
C ILE A 23 2.50 10.70 -3.20
N ALA A 24 2.97 11.62 -4.04
CA ALA A 24 3.63 11.32 -5.30
C ALA A 24 5.03 10.68 -5.14
N ASP A 25 5.66 10.78 -3.96
CA ASP A 25 7.00 10.26 -3.71
C ASP A 25 7.00 8.77 -3.34
N PHE A 26 5.83 8.19 -3.07
CA PHE A 26 5.71 6.77 -2.75
C PHE A 26 5.84 5.91 -4.01
N THR A 27 6.96 5.20 -4.10
CA THR A 27 7.30 4.33 -5.22
C THR A 27 7.27 2.85 -4.85
N LEU A 28 7.18 2.50 -3.56
CA LEU A 28 7.24 1.14 -3.06
C LEU A 28 6.07 0.83 -2.13
N LEU A 29 5.48 -0.36 -2.25
CA LEU A 29 4.40 -0.85 -1.40
C LEU A 29 4.75 -2.24 -0.85
N VAL A 30 4.75 -2.40 0.47
CA VAL A 30 4.85 -3.70 1.12
C VAL A 30 3.45 -4.22 1.40
N ARG A 31 3.16 -5.44 0.94
CA ARG A 31 1.92 -6.19 1.21
C ARG A 31 2.21 -7.47 1.97
N VAL A 32 1.38 -7.81 2.96
CA VAL A 32 1.50 -9.07 3.70
C VAL A 32 0.39 -10.03 3.24
N PRO A 33 0.70 -11.13 2.54
CA PRO A 33 -0.31 -12.07 2.04
C PRO A 33 -1.19 -12.65 3.15
N SER A 34 -0.61 -12.89 4.33
CA SER A 34 -1.29 -13.43 5.50
C SER A 34 -2.18 -12.40 6.21
N GLN A 35 -1.95 -11.10 5.99
CA GLN A 35 -2.64 -9.99 6.66
C GLN A 35 -2.83 -8.83 5.69
N PRO A 36 -3.88 -8.85 4.84
CA PRO A 36 -4.05 -7.87 3.76
C PRO A 36 -4.27 -6.43 4.25
N ALA A 37 -4.65 -6.24 5.52
CA ALA A 37 -4.76 -4.90 6.14
C ALA A 37 -3.39 -4.33 6.56
N ALA A 38 -2.33 -5.15 6.64
CA ALA A 38 -0.98 -4.73 7.01
C ALA A 38 -0.18 -4.30 5.77
N VAL A 39 -0.65 -3.26 5.06
CA VAL A 39 0.03 -2.67 3.91
C VAL A 39 0.77 -1.40 4.29
N ARG A 40 1.95 -1.16 3.71
CA ARG A 40 2.75 0.03 4.01
C ARG A 40 3.48 0.56 2.78
N ALA A 41 3.36 1.86 2.53
CA ALA A 41 4.02 2.54 1.42
C ALA A 41 5.34 3.18 1.86
N TYR A 42 6.30 3.25 0.93
CA TYR A 42 7.65 3.73 1.12
C TYR A 42 8.10 4.52 -0.11
N THR A 43 9.00 5.47 0.13
CA THR A 43 9.74 6.17 -0.92
C THR A 43 10.93 5.32 -1.40
N ASP A 44 11.52 5.68 -2.53
CA ASP A 44 12.73 5.01 -3.05
C ASP A 44 13.92 5.08 -2.07
N ALA A 45 14.04 6.21 -1.35
CA ALA A 45 15.04 6.40 -0.32
C ALA A 45 14.85 5.50 0.92
N GLU A 46 13.63 4.99 1.14
CA GLU A 46 13.29 4.07 2.24
C GLU A 46 13.27 2.59 1.77
N SER A 47 13.90 2.28 0.62
CA SER A 47 13.92 0.92 0.04
C SER A 47 14.50 -0.14 0.99
N ASP A 48 15.55 0.19 1.74
CA ASP A 48 16.12 -0.69 2.77
C ASP A 48 15.12 -0.95 3.92
N GLU A 49 14.38 0.07 4.36
CA GLU A 49 13.33 -0.09 5.39
C GLU A 49 12.15 -0.91 4.88
N ALA A 50 11.78 -0.74 3.60
CA ALA A 50 10.74 -1.54 2.97
C ALA A 50 11.12 -3.03 2.91
N ALA A 51 12.37 -3.32 2.52
CA ALA A 51 12.90 -4.68 2.48
C ALA A 51 12.97 -5.30 3.89
N HIS A 52 13.42 -4.53 4.88
CA HIS A 52 13.47 -4.98 6.26
C HIS A 52 12.09 -5.31 6.82
N TYR A 53 11.11 -4.42 6.62
CA TYR A 53 9.73 -4.66 7.05
C TYR A 53 9.14 -5.90 6.36
N ALA A 54 9.31 -6.01 5.03
CA ALA A 54 8.84 -7.18 4.29
C ALA A 54 9.43 -8.49 4.83
N ALA A 55 10.73 -8.52 5.17
CA ALA A 55 11.36 -9.70 5.76
C ALA A 55 10.81 -10.04 7.15
N ASP A 56 10.56 -9.02 7.99
CA ASP A 56 10.05 -9.17 9.36
C ASP A 56 8.61 -9.72 9.37
N VAL A 57 7.72 -9.15 8.56
CA VAL A 57 6.29 -9.52 8.55
C VAL A 57 5.92 -10.60 7.54
N GLY A 58 6.90 -11.13 6.79
CA GLY A 58 6.66 -12.06 5.68
C GLY A 58 5.89 -11.41 4.52
N GLY A 59 6.10 -10.11 4.31
CA GLY A 59 5.53 -9.32 3.24
C GLY A 59 6.32 -9.39 1.93
N VAL A 60 5.75 -8.77 0.90
CA VAL A 60 6.33 -8.66 -0.44
C VAL A 60 6.39 -7.17 -0.80
N VAL A 61 7.56 -6.70 -1.21
CA VAL A 61 7.75 -5.35 -1.76
C VAL A 61 7.28 -5.35 -3.21
N VAL A 62 6.43 -4.39 -3.57
CA VAL A 62 5.88 -4.22 -4.91
C VAL A 62 6.16 -2.78 -5.38
N PRO A 63 6.70 -2.58 -6.58
CA PRO A 63 6.90 -1.24 -7.14
C PRO A 63 5.56 -0.60 -7.53
N LEU A 64 5.46 0.71 -7.36
CA LEU A 64 4.36 1.56 -7.81
C LEU A 64 4.79 2.32 -9.09
N PRO A 65 3.88 2.54 -10.05
CA PRO A 65 2.48 2.14 -10.04
C PRO A 65 2.30 0.63 -10.23
N LEU A 66 1.26 0.07 -9.59
CA LEU A 66 0.95 -1.36 -9.72
C LEU A 66 0.62 -1.69 -11.19
N PRO A 67 1.11 -2.82 -11.71
CA PRO A 67 0.66 -3.28 -13.01
C PRO A 67 -0.85 -3.52 -12.96
N PRO A 68 -1.57 -3.28 -14.07
CA PRO A 68 -2.98 -3.61 -14.14
C PRO A 68 -3.15 -5.09 -13.78
N PRO A 69 -4.15 -5.44 -12.94
CA PRO A 69 -4.43 -6.85 -12.67
C PRO A 69 -4.72 -7.54 -14.00
N ASP A 70 -4.39 -8.83 -14.11
CA ASP A 70 -4.54 -9.66 -15.31
C ASP A 70 -5.98 -9.68 -15.91
N GLY A 71 -6.93 -8.94 -15.34
CA GLY A 71 -8.32 -8.79 -15.79
C GLY A 71 -8.90 -7.36 -15.73
N GLY A 72 -8.12 -6.29 -15.63
CA GLY A 72 -8.64 -4.95 -15.94
C GLY A 72 -8.01 -3.79 -15.18
N PHE A 73 -7.39 -2.87 -15.91
CA PHE A 73 -7.92 -1.52 -16.16
C PHE A 73 -7.31 -1.06 -17.48
N VAL A 74 -7.93 -1.48 -18.59
CA VAL A 74 -7.80 -0.71 -19.83
C VAL A 74 -8.53 0.60 -19.58
N ASP A 75 -7.80 1.64 -19.19
CA ASP A 75 -8.25 2.99 -19.49
C ASP A 75 -8.41 3.03 -21.01
N SER A 76 -9.63 2.82 -21.49
CA SER A 76 -9.93 2.88 -22.91
C SER A 76 -9.89 4.36 -23.29
N PRO A 77 -8.91 4.81 -24.10
CA PRO A 77 -9.05 6.12 -24.68
C PRO A 77 -10.16 6.05 -25.74
N LEU A 78 -10.96 7.12 -25.78
CA LEU A 78 -11.82 7.55 -26.90
C LEU A 78 -13.27 7.03 -26.97
N ARG A 79 -14.19 7.81 -26.39
CA ARG A 79 -15.52 8.15 -26.94
C ARG A 79 -16.01 9.41 -26.21
N GLN A 80 -16.29 10.56 -26.82
CA GLN A 80 -16.51 10.99 -28.20
C GLN A 80 -15.89 12.36 -28.43
#